data_AF-D5BYA0-F1
#
_entry.id   AF-D5BYA0-F1
#
_cell.length_a   1.000
_cell.length_b   1.000
_cell.length_c   1.000
_cell.angle_alpha   90.00
_cell.angle_beta   90.00
_cell.angle_gamma   90.00
#
_symmetry.space_group_name_H-M   'P 1'
#
loop_
_entity.id
_entity.type
_entity.pdbx_description
1 polymer ?
#
loop_
_entity_poly.entity_id
_entity_poly.type
_entity_poly.pdbx_seq_one_letter_code
_entity_poly.pdbx_strand_id
1 'polypeptide(L)'
;MNATSRYLGKNFEKNAVGFAQLTLPCKPTSRVRCGHEEECAGWDRVQKNQPLKTVAGALTNHPSQQGATLIISLLILLVLSLIGVTAVQTTALEEKMAGNMRDQNLAFQAAEAALRAGEDWLGQQITEPTPQSSCSTPPCDLVWQINVLNGGDFLDINWWKTSGDTRIYGNATLTEVKTAPRHLIEYHSFLKDTLVIGRQNDEVGRHTYRITARGTGGSDDAQAILQTTYTRRF
;
A
#
# COMPACT_ATOMS: atom_id res chain seq x y z
N MET A 1 28.12 -7.76 47.08
CA MET A 1 27.09 -8.46 46.29
C MET A 1 27.44 -8.26 44.82
N ASN A 2 28.33 -9.13 44.32
CA ASN A 2 28.15 -10.04 43.17
C ASN A 2 28.30 -9.32 41.81
N ALA A 3 29.51 -9.32 41.22
CA ALA A 3 30.04 -10.29 40.23
C ALA A 3 29.32 -10.15 38.86
N THR A 4 29.94 -10.02 37.67
CA THR A 4 31.28 -10.40 37.18
C THR A 4 31.54 -9.80 35.78
N SER A 5 32.82 -9.51 35.50
CA SER A 5 33.59 -9.47 34.22
C SER A 5 33.02 -10.35 33.07
N ARG A 6 33.26 -10.17 31.76
CA ARG A 6 34.56 -9.98 31.07
C ARG A 6 34.36 -9.87 29.54
N TYR A 7 35.27 -9.15 28.88
CA TYR A 7 35.57 -9.11 27.44
C TYR A 7 35.85 -10.50 26.81
N LEU A 8 35.61 -10.66 25.50
CA LEU A 8 36.60 -11.03 24.47
C LEU A 8 35.94 -11.30 23.10
N GLY A 9 36.53 -10.75 22.05
CA GLY A 9 36.22 -11.11 20.66
C GLY A 9 36.99 -12.33 20.15
N LYS A 10 36.54 -12.83 19.00
CA LYS A 10 37.25 -13.54 17.89
C LYS A 10 36.17 -13.93 16.86
N ASN A 11 36.18 -13.42 15.63
CA ASN A 11 36.96 -13.84 14.44
C ASN A 11 36.47 -15.15 13.79
N PHE A 12 36.26 -15.05 12.46
CA PHE A 12 36.04 -16.09 11.43
C PHE A 12 34.68 -16.82 11.51
N GLU A 13 33.91 -16.97 10.43
CA GLU A 13 34.30 -17.57 9.15
C GLU A 13 33.42 -17.11 7.96
N LYS A 14 33.98 -17.27 6.77
CA LYS A 14 33.45 -16.95 5.45
C LYS A 14 32.31 -17.90 5.07
N ASN A 15 31.31 -17.43 4.33
CA ASN A 15 30.76 -18.26 3.26
C ASN A 15 30.17 -17.45 2.11
N ALA A 16 30.58 -17.83 0.91
CA ALA A 16 30.31 -17.18 -0.35
C ALA A 16 29.25 -17.97 -1.12
N VAL A 17 28.19 -17.30 -1.56
CA VAL A 17 27.35 -17.71 -2.70
C VAL A 17 26.81 -16.38 -3.26
N GLY A 18 27.12 -15.89 -4.47
CA GLY A 18 27.65 -16.56 -5.65
C GLY A 18 26.56 -16.90 -6.65
N PHE A 19 25.70 -15.94 -7.07
CA PHE A 19 24.86 -16.12 -8.27
C PHE A 19 24.87 -14.88 -9.16
N ALA A 20 25.74 -15.02 -10.16
CA ALA A 20 25.85 -14.40 -11.48
C ALA A 20 24.80 -13.35 -11.91
N GLN A 21 25.33 -12.14 -12.10
CA GLN A 21 24.89 -11.11 -13.03
C GLN A 21 24.96 -11.65 -14.48
N LEU A 22 23.82 -11.70 -15.18
CA LEU A 22 23.80 -11.97 -16.62
C LEU A 22 24.16 -10.69 -17.39
N THR A 23 25.44 -10.55 -17.72
CA THR A 23 25.93 -9.62 -18.74
C THR A 23 25.80 -10.28 -20.12
N LEU A 24 25.02 -9.68 -21.01
CA LEU A 24 24.95 -10.02 -22.43
C LEU A 24 26.22 -9.50 -23.16
N PRO A 25 26.94 -10.33 -23.92
CA PRO A 25 27.83 -9.84 -24.96
C PRO A 25 27.17 -9.90 -26.34
N CYS A 26 27.26 -8.78 -27.05
CA CYS A 26 26.93 -8.60 -28.45
C CYS A 26 28.17 -8.87 -29.32
N LYS A 27 28.11 -9.76 -30.33
CA LYS A 27 28.93 -9.72 -31.58
C LYS A 27 28.54 -10.83 -32.60
N PRO A 28 29.00 -10.83 -33.87
CA PRO A 28 28.13 -10.49 -35.00
C PRO A 28 28.12 -11.53 -36.16
N THR A 29 27.16 -11.34 -37.09
CA THR A 29 27.20 -11.62 -38.54
C THR A 29 27.83 -12.92 -39.08
N SER A 30 27.02 -13.72 -39.77
CA SER A 30 27.38 -14.21 -41.12
C SER A 30 26.17 -14.65 -41.95
N ARG A 31 26.07 -13.97 -43.09
CA ARG A 31 25.21 -14.09 -44.28
C ARG A 31 25.30 -15.47 -44.97
N VAL A 32 24.20 -16.21 -45.15
CA VAL A 32 24.01 -17.25 -46.20
C VAL A 32 22.50 -17.36 -46.51
N ARG A 33 22.01 -16.69 -47.56
CA ARG A 33 21.67 -17.20 -48.92
C ARG A 33 20.42 -18.10 -48.94
N CYS A 34 19.27 -17.50 -49.27
CA CYS A 34 18.16 -18.21 -49.89
C CYS A 34 18.43 -18.27 -51.40
N GLY A 35 18.40 -19.47 -51.99
CA GLY A 35 18.47 -19.66 -53.42
C GLY A 35 18.30 -21.13 -53.82
N HIS A 36 17.37 -21.33 -54.76
CA HIS A 36 17.17 -22.45 -55.68
C HIS A 36 16.69 -23.81 -55.13
N GLU A 37 15.41 -24.09 -55.43
CA GLU A 37 15.02 -25.01 -56.52
C GLU A 37 15.98 -26.18 -56.78
N GLU A 38 15.58 -27.39 -56.40
CA GLU A 38 15.48 -28.57 -57.27
C GLU A 38 14.97 -29.79 -56.51
N GLU A 39 14.15 -30.57 -57.21
CA GLU A 39 13.64 -31.88 -56.84
C GLU A 39 14.74 -32.86 -56.44
N CYS A 40 14.46 -33.70 -55.44
CA CYS A 40 15.12 -35.00 -55.31
C CYS A 40 14.07 -36.08 -55.03
N ALA A 41 13.67 -36.67 -56.15
CA ALA A 41 13.27 -38.04 -56.38
C ALA A 41 13.49 -39.06 -55.25
N GLY A 42 12.58 -40.04 -55.19
CA GLY A 42 12.94 -41.40 -54.79
C GLY A 42 12.05 -42.05 -53.74
N TRP A 43 10.75 -42.21 -54.02
CA TRP A 43 9.97 -43.29 -53.40
C TRP A 43 9.32 -44.14 -54.48
N ASP A 44 10.18 -44.73 -55.31
CA ASP A 44 9.82 -45.85 -56.15
C ASP A 44 9.77 -47.11 -55.25
N ARG A 45 8.62 -47.33 -54.61
CA ARG A 45 8.26 -48.64 -54.08
C ARG A 45 7.10 -49.18 -54.89
N VAL A 46 7.49 -49.95 -55.91
CA VAL A 46 6.79 -51.08 -56.49
C VAL A 46 5.79 -51.67 -55.50
N GLN A 47 4.50 -51.37 -55.70
CA GLN A 47 3.40 -52.08 -55.07
C GLN A 47 3.44 -53.51 -55.59
N LYS A 48 4.05 -54.42 -54.83
CA LYS A 48 3.93 -55.86 -55.06
C LYS A 48 2.45 -56.21 -54.92
N ASN A 49 1.80 -56.49 -56.05
CA ASN A 49 0.52 -57.15 -56.15
C ASN A 49 0.50 -58.39 -55.25
N GLN A 50 -0.07 -58.27 -54.05
CA GLN A 50 -0.47 -59.42 -53.26
C GLN A 50 -1.89 -59.80 -53.72
N PRO A 51 -2.12 -61.07 -54.10
CA PRO A 51 -3.46 -61.50 -54.49
C PRO A 51 -4.40 -61.31 -53.30
N LEU A 52 -5.59 -60.79 -53.59
CA LEU A 52 -6.68 -60.55 -52.64
C LEU A 52 -6.90 -61.79 -51.76
N LYS A 53 -6.32 -61.77 -50.56
CA LYS A 53 -6.72 -62.69 -49.50
C LYS A 53 -8.08 -62.21 -49.03
N THR A 54 -9.12 -62.92 -49.43
CA THR A 54 -10.44 -62.83 -48.81
C THR A 54 -10.28 -63.17 -47.34
N VAL A 55 -10.14 -62.14 -46.49
CA VAL A 55 -10.10 -62.30 -45.03
C VAL A 55 -11.53 -62.50 -44.58
N ALA A 56 -12.02 -63.73 -44.76
CA ALA A 56 -13.25 -64.18 -44.12
C ALA A 56 -12.97 -64.32 -42.62
N GLY A 57 -13.63 -63.47 -41.82
CA GLY A 57 -13.94 -63.78 -40.42
C GLY A 57 -12.95 -63.29 -39.37
N ALA A 58 -13.23 -62.12 -38.83
CA ALA A 58 -13.59 -61.98 -37.42
C ALA A 58 -14.23 -60.60 -37.24
N LEU A 59 -15.56 -60.52 -37.32
CA LEU A 59 -16.28 -59.39 -36.76
C LEU A 59 -16.06 -59.47 -35.24
N THR A 60 -14.96 -58.89 -34.76
CA THR A 60 -14.73 -58.70 -33.33
C THR A 60 -15.88 -57.85 -32.85
N ASN A 61 -16.76 -58.48 -32.08
CA ASN A 61 -17.91 -57.87 -31.45
C ASN A 61 -17.40 -56.69 -30.63
N HIS A 62 -17.55 -55.46 -31.15
CA HIS A 62 -17.12 -54.27 -30.45
C HIS A 62 -18.11 -54.12 -29.30
N PRO A 63 -17.70 -54.30 -28.03
CA PRO A 63 -18.64 -54.16 -26.93
C PRO A 63 -19.21 -52.76 -27.01
N SER A 64 -20.53 -52.68 -27.15
CA SER A 64 -21.27 -51.44 -27.21
C SER A 64 -21.12 -50.72 -25.87
N GLN A 65 -20.17 -49.79 -25.79
CA GLN A 65 -20.02 -48.91 -24.63
C GLN A 65 -21.22 -47.95 -24.61
N GLN A 66 -22.26 -48.36 -23.89
CA GLN A 66 -23.49 -47.59 -23.73
C GLN A 66 -23.65 -47.24 -22.25
N GLY A 67 -23.65 -45.95 -21.95
CA GLY A 67 -24.27 -45.43 -20.72
C GLY A 67 -23.40 -44.57 -19.80
N ALA A 68 -22.07 -44.63 -19.84
CA ALA A 68 -21.23 -43.95 -18.84
C ALA A 68 -20.83 -42.51 -19.19
N THR A 69 -20.87 -42.11 -20.47
CA THR A 69 -20.35 -40.82 -20.95
C THR A 69 -21.08 -39.61 -20.39
N LEU A 70 -22.41 -39.71 -20.20
CA LEU A 70 -23.23 -38.63 -19.63
C LEU A 70 -22.88 -38.38 -18.15
N ILE A 71 -22.58 -39.43 -17.39
CA ILE A 71 -22.23 -39.32 -15.98
C ILE A 71 -20.84 -38.67 -15.85
N ILE A 72 -19.89 -39.10 -16.68
CA ILE A 72 -18.53 -38.55 -16.69
C ILE A 72 -18.54 -37.06 -17.09
N SER A 73 -19.30 -36.69 -18.13
CA SER A 73 -19.39 -35.28 -18.54
C SER A 73 -20.04 -34.40 -17.47
N LEU A 74 -21.06 -34.90 -16.77
CA LEU A 74 -21.68 -34.19 -15.65
C LEU A 74 -20.72 -34.01 -14.48
N LEU A 75 -19.95 -35.03 -14.13
CA LEU A 75 -18.94 -34.95 -13.07
C LEU A 75 -17.84 -33.94 -13.42
N ILE A 76 -17.33 -33.96 -14.65
CA ILE A 76 -16.32 -32.99 -15.11
C ILE A 76 -16.88 -31.57 -15.07
N LEU A 77 -18.11 -31.37 -15.55
CA LEU A 77 -18.78 -30.06 -15.52
C LEU A 77 -18.96 -29.57 -14.08
N LEU A 78 -19.38 -30.45 -13.16
CA LEU A 78 -19.51 -30.13 -11.74
C LEU A 78 -18.18 -29.66 -11.16
N VAL A 79 -17.09 -30.39 -11.39
CA VAL A 79 -15.75 -30.04 -10.88
C VAL A 79 -15.28 -28.70 -11.45
N LEU A 80 -15.43 -28.47 -12.76
CA LEU A 80 -15.08 -27.19 -13.38
C LEU A 80 -15.90 -26.03 -12.82
N SER A 81 -17.18 -26.25 -12.54
CA SER A 81 -18.05 -25.25 -11.92
C SER A 81 -17.60 -24.90 -10.50
N LEU A 82 -17.26 -25.89 -9.68
CA LEU A 82 -16.73 -25.68 -8.33
C LEU A 82 -15.46 -24.83 -8.36
N ILE A 83 -14.52 -25.17 -9.24
CA ILE A 83 -13.28 -24.39 -9.42
C ILE A 83 -13.61 -22.95 -9.86
N GLY A 84 -14.50 -22.79 -10.84
CA GLY A 84 -14.95 -21.49 -11.32
C GLY A 84 -15.57 -20.62 -10.21
N VAL A 85 -16.44 -21.19 -9.38
CA VAL A 85 -17.07 -20.47 -8.26
C VAL A 85 -16.04 -20.07 -7.21
N THR A 86 -15.11 -20.96 -6.86
CA THR A 86 -14.06 -20.62 -5.88
C THR A 86 -13.16 -19.49 -6.37
N ALA A 87 -12.78 -19.48 -7.65
CA ALA A 87 -11.98 -18.41 -8.24
C ALA A 87 -12.71 -17.06 -8.23
N VAL A 88 -14.01 -17.02 -8.53
CA VAL A 88 -14.80 -15.79 -8.44
C VAL A 88 -14.89 -15.28 -6.99
N GLN A 89 -15.06 -16.18 -6.02
CA GLN A 89 -15.11 -15.81 -4.60
C GLN A 89 -13.78 -15.21 -4.12
N THR A 90 -12.63 -15.79 -4.51
CA THR A 90 -11.32 -15.25 -4.15
C THR A 90 -11.10 -13.87 -4.77
N THR A 91 -11.41 -13.69 -6.05
CA THR A 91 -11.29 -12.39 -6.72
C THR A 91 -12.16 -11.33 -6.06
N ALA A 92 -13.40 -11.67 -5.67
CA ALA A 92 -14.28 -10.73 -4.98
C ALA A 92 -13.75 -10.30 -3.60
N LEU A 93 -13.04 -11.20 -2.89
CA LEU A 93 -12.38 -10.84 -1.63
C LEU A 93 -11.16 -9.94 -1.86
N GLU A 94 -10.36 -10.23 -2.89
CA GLU A 94 -9.22 -9.40 -3.28
C GLU A 94 -9.64 -7.98 -3.69
N GLU A 95 -10.74 -7.85 -4.44
CA GLU A 95 -11.31 -6.55 -4.79
C GLU A 95 -11.73 -5.73 -3.56
N LYS A 96 -12.39 -6.38 -2.58
CA LYS A 96 -12.77 -5.72 -1.33
C LYS A 96 -11.56 -5.31 -0.49
N MET A 97 -10.53 -6.16 -0.42
CA MET A 97 -9.28 -5.83 0.28
C MET A 97 -8.56 -4.67 -0.42
N ALA A 98 -8.50 -4.66 -1.75
CA ALA A 98 -7.91 -3.58 -2.53
C ALA A 98 -8.68 -2.25 -2.35
N GLY A 99 -10.02 -2.30 -2.32
CA GLY A 99 -10.87 -1.15 -2.02
C GLY A 99 -10.61 -0.56 -0.63
N ASN A 100 -10.62 -1.40 0.41
CA ASN A 100 -10.34 -0.96 1.77
C ASN A 100 -8.90 -0.42 1.92
N MET A 101 -7.91 -1.07 1.30
CA MET A 101 -6.53 -0.57 1.33
C MET A 101 -6.41 0.78 0.61
N ARG A 102 -7.10 0.98 -0.52
CA ARG A 102 -7.15 2.27 -1.21
C ARG A 102 -7.76 3.36 -0.32
N ASP A 103 -8.90 3.07 0.32
CA ASP A 103 -9.58 4.04 1.20
C ASP A 103 -8.70 4.44 2.40
N GLN A 104 -8.00 3.48 3.01
CA GLN A 104 -7.06 3.75 4.11
C GLN A 104 -5.86 4.59 3.65
N ASN A 105 -5.32 4.31 2.47
CA ASN A 105 -4.23 5.11 1.90
C ASN A 105 -4.69 6.54 1.59
N LEU A 106 -5.91 6.72 1.07
CA LEU A 106 -6.50 8.04 0.85
C LEU A 106 -6.68 8.80 2.18
N ALA A 107 -7.18 8.13 3.22
CA ALA A 107 -7.32 8.73 4.55
C ALA A 107 -5.98 9.22 5.10
N PHE A 108 -4.91 8.42 4.94
CA PHE A 108 -3.56 8.78 5.37
C PHE A 108 -3.01 9.98 4.60
N GLN A 109 -3.14 9.98 3.27
CA GLN A 109 -2.70 11.12 2.43
C GLN A 109 -3.46 12.41 2.77
N ALA A 110 -4.77 12.31 3.01
CA ALA A 110 -5.59 13.45 3.43
C ALA A 110 -5.16 13.99 4.81
N ALA A 111 -4.85 13.11 5.76
CA ALA A 111 -4.34 13.49 7.07
C ALA A 111 -2.96 14.18 6.96
N GLU A 112 -2.07 13.66 6.11
CA GLU A 112 -0.75 14.25 5.86
C GLU A 112 -0.85 15.64 5.23
N ALA A 113 -1.78 15.82 4.28
CA ALA A 113 -2.03 17.13 3.67
C ALA A 113 -2.49 18.17 4.72
N ALA A 114 -3.46 17.81 5.57
CA ALA A 114 -3.91 18.66 6.67
C ALA A 114 -2.79 19.00 7.66
N LEU A 115 -1.95 18.01 7.98
CA LEU A 115 -0.80 18.20 8.87
C LEU A 115 0.22 19.19 8.29
N ARG A 116 0.59 19.00 7.02
CA ARG A 116 1.52 19.89 6.30
C ARG A 116 0.99 21.32 6.21
N ALA A 117 -0.32 21.52 6.05
CA ALA A 117 -0.92 22.85 6.06
C ALA A 117 -0.80 23.54 7.44
N GLY A 118 -0.92 22.79 8.53
CA GLY A 118 -0.70 23.31 9.88
C GLY A 118 0.76 23.73 10.10
N GLU A 119 1.71 22.92 9.61
CA GLU A 119 3.15 23.24 9.65
C GLU A 119 3.49 24.45 8.79
N ASP A 120 2.95 24.56 7.58
CA ASP A 120 3.16 25.71 6.69
C ASP A 120 2.59 26.99 7.29
N TRP A 121 1.38 26.94 7.86
CA TRP A 121 0.80 28.08 8.55
C TRP A 121 1.65 28.53 9.75
N LEU A 122 2.16 27.57 10.54
CA LEU A 122 3.11 27.86 11.63
C LEU A 122 4.43 28.43 11.10
N GLY A 123 4.89 28.01 9.94
CA GLY A 123 6.09 28.51 9.26
C GLY A 123 5.95 29.92 8.71
N GLN A 124 4.73 30.37 8.41
CA GLN A 124 4.45 31.71 7.90
C GLN A 124 4.28 32.77 9.01
N GLN A 125 4.08 32.35 10.27
CA GLN A 125 3.91 33.31 11.38
C GLN A 125 5.21 34.11 11.63
N ILE A 126 5.14 35.42 11.79
CA ILE A 126 6.34 36.24 12.09
C ILE A 126 6.52 36.39 13.61
N THR A 127 5.41 36.49 14.33
CA THR A 127 5.36 36.59 15.79
C THR A 127 4.86 35.29 16.40
N GLU A 128 5.27 35.00 17.63
CA GLU A 128 4.75 33.83 18.36
C GLU A 128 3.21 33.93 18.49
N PRO A 129 2.47 32.91 18.01
CA PRO A 129 1.02 32.85 18.21
C PRO A 129 0.71 32.59 19.69
N THR A 130 -0.18 33.41 20.27
CA THR A 130 -0.55 33.28 21.69
C THR A 130 -1.43 32.05 21.91
N PRO A 131 -1.06 31.12 22.83
CA PRO A 131 -1.87 29.95 23.10
C PRO A 131 -3.19 30.31 23.79
N GLN A 132 -4.31 29.89 23.20
CA GLN A 132 -5.67 30.16 23.68
C GLN A 132 -6.22 28.96 24.46
N SER A 133 -7.07 29.23 25.45
CA SER A 133 -7.74 28.21 26.27
C SER A 133 -9.24 28.05 25.96
N SER A 134 -9.79 28.91 25.10
CA SER A 134 -11.21 28.89 24.74
C SER A 134 -11.42 29.68 23.47
N CYS A 135 -12.45 29.30 22.71
CA CYS A 135 -12.87 30.04 21.54
C CYS A 135 -14.38 30.27 21.59
N SER A 136 -14.78 31.54 21.61
CA SER A 136 -16.19 31.95 21.73
C SER A 136 -16.94 31.97 20.39
N THR A 137 -16.22 31.98 19.25
CA THR A 137 -16.82 31.98 17.91
C THR A 137 -16.00 31.11 16.93
N PRO A 138 -16.51 29.94 16.52
CA PRO A 138 -15.93 29.14 15.44
C PRO A 138 -15.83 29.91 14.11
N PRO A 139 -14.81 29.68 13.26
CA PRO A 139 -13.67 28.77 13.45
C PRO A 139 -12.55 29.42 14.26
N CYS A 140 -11.93 28.61 15.11
CA CYS A 140 -10.85 29.01 16.00
C CYS A 140 -9.53 28.79 15.26
N ASP A 141 -9.11 29.80 14.49
CA ASP A 141 -7.92 29.76 13.62
C ASP A 141 -6.60 29.90 14.42
N LEU A 142 -6.52 29.30 15.62
CA LEU A 142 -5.58 29.64 16.70
C LEU A 142 -4.76 28.43 17.18
N VAL A 143 -3.70 28.73 17.92
CA VAL A 143 -2.92 27.73 18.66
C VAL A 143 -3.56 27.48 20.02
N TRP A 144 -3.79 26.22 20.35
CA TRP A 144 -4.36 25.79 21.62
C TRP A 144 -3.31 25.63 22.71
N GLN A 145 -3.68 25.90 23.94
CA GLN A 145 -2.90 25.46 25.09
C GLN A 145 -2.93 23.93 25.19
N ILE A 146 -1.80 23.33 25.58
CA ILE A 146 -1.73 21.88 25.77
C ILE A 146 -2.84 21.40 26.71
N ASN A 147 -3.46 20.27 26.37
CA ASN A 147 -4.41 19.58 27.25
C ASN A 147 -5.68 20.37 27.58
N VAL A 148 -5.95 21.52 26.94
CA VAL A 148 -7.23 22.23 27.11
C VAL A 148 -8.35 21.50 26.38
N LEU A 149 -8.04 20.92 25.23
CA LEU A 149 -8.95 20.10 24.44
C LEU A 149 -9.14 18.69 25.06
N ASN A 150 -8.70 18.44 26.32
CA ASN A 150 -8.90 17.18 27.08
C ASN A 150 -10.40 16.88 27.28
N GLY A 151 -11.03 16.40 26.22
CA GLY A 151 -12.48 16.22 26.08
C GLY A 151 -12.88 15.95 24.63
N GLY A 152 -12.01 16.27 23.66
CA GLY A 152 -12.09 15.71 22.33
C GLY A 152 -11.62 14.28 22.34
N ASP A 153 -12.56 13.34 22.33
CA ASP A 153 -12.22 11.98 21.95
C ASP A 153 -11.74 12.03 20.50
N PHE A 154 -10.43 11.88 20.29
CA PHE A 154 -9.86 11.88 18.95
C PHE A 154 -10.47 10.77 18.07
N LEU A 155 -11.09 9.75 18.67
CA LEU A 155 -11.82 8.68 17.99
C LEU A 155 -13.27 9.06 17.63
N ASP A 156 -13.87 10.08 18.28
CA ASP A 156 -15.24 10.53 17.97
C ASP A 156 -15.26 11.44 16.74
N ILE A 157 -15.86 10.93 15.67
CA ILE A 157 -16.05 11.64 14.40
C ILE A 157 -16.84 12.94 14.55
N ASN A 158 -17.76 13.01 15.51
CA ASN A 158 -18.63 14.17 15.69
C ASN A 158 -17.85 15.33 16.28
N TRP A 159 -16.95 15.05 17.23
CA TRP A 159 -16.08 16.07 17.81
C TRP A 159 -15.29 16.81 16.72
N TRP A 160 -14.65 16.11 15.80
CA TRP A 160 -13.93 16.73 14.66
C TRP A 160 -14.84 17.53 13.70
N LYS A 161 -16.14 17.21 13.60
CA LYS A 161 -17.08 17.87 12.68
C LYS A 161 -17.74 19.11 13.29
N THR A 162 -18.04 19.09 14.59
CA THR A 162 -18.83 20.12 15.28
C THR A 162 -17.99 21.06 16.12
N SER A 163 -16.78 20.65 16.52
CA SER A 163 -15.83 21.54 17.18
C SER A 163 -15.41 22.63 16.20
N GLY A 164 -15.67 23.89 16.59
CA GLY A 164 -15.02 25.05 15.96
C GLY A 164 -13.51 25.06 16.16
N ASP A 165 -13.01 24.11 16.96
CA ASP A 165 -11.66 24.05 17.49
C ASP A 165 -10.64 23.48 16.49
N THR A 166 -11.13 22.93 15.38
CA THR A 166 -10.33 22.29 14.33
C THR A 166 -10.35 23.11 13.05
N ARG A 167 -9.19 23.20 12.40
CA ARG A 167 -9.02 23.91 11.14
C ARG A 167 -9.19 22.97 9.96
N ILE A 168 -10.03 23.35 9.00
CA ILE A 168 -10.23 22.59 7.77
C ILE A 168 -9.04 22.85 6.84
N TYR A 169 -8.55 21.80 6.18
CA TYR A 169 -7.55 21.94 5.13
C TYR A 169 -8.13 22.75 3.95
N GLY A 170 -7.71 24.00 3.85
CA GLY A 170 -8.18 24.94 2.83
C GLY A 170 -9.68 25.25 2.91
N ASN A 171 -10.22 25.82 1.83
CA ASN A 171 -11.66 26.06 1.63
C ASN A 171 -12.27 25.08 0.61
N ALA A 172 -11.61 23.93 0.35
CA ALA A 172 -11.94 23.08 -0.77
C ALA A 172 -11.96 21.59 -0.39
N THR A 173 -13.00 20.92 -0.88
CA THR A 173 -13.16 19.47 -0.88
C THR A 173 -12.04 18.86 -1.70
N LEU A 174 -11.20 18.02 -1.09
CA LEU A 174 -10.26 17.18 -1.83
C LEU A 174 -11.06 16.17 -2.68
N THR A 175 -10.70 16.02 -3.96
CA THR A 175 -11.30 15.00 -4.83
C THR A 175 -11.06 13.62 -4.23
N GLU A 176 -12.06 12.74 -4.28
CA GLU A 176 -12.05 11.37 -3.71
C GLU A 176 -12.11 11.27 -2.17
N VAL A 177 -12.14 12.38 -1.44
CA VAL A 177 -12.26 12.38 0.03
C VAL A 177 -13.68 12.78 0.43
N LYS A 178 -14.33 11.99 1.31
CA LYS A 178 -15.72 12.23 1.72
C LYS A 178 -15.89 13.48 2.59
N THR A 179 -15.06 13.60 3.63
CA THR A 179 -15.06 14.72 4.56
C THR A 179 -13.71 15.44 4.49
N ALA A 180 -13.70 16.76 4.31
CA ALA A 180 -12.44 17.50 4.22
C ALA A 180 -11.56 17.25 5.48
N PRO A 181 -10.25 17.01 5.31
CA PRO A 181 -9.37 16.70 6.41
C PRO A 181 -9.16 17.93 7.29
N ARG A 182 -8.88 17.70 8.57
CA ARG A 182 -8.82 18.74 9.60
C ARG A 182 -7.54 18.61 10.41
N HIS A 183 -7.04 19.72 10.92
CA HIS A 183 -5.89 19.74 11.82
C HIS A 183 -6.14 20.69 12.98
N LEU A 184 -5.46 20.43 14.09
CA LEU A 184 -5.38 21.31 15.25
C LEU A 184 -3.91 21.47 15.65
N ILE A 185 -3.61 22.60 16.27
CA ILE A 185 -2.27 22.95 16.69
C ILE A 185 -2.30 23.25 18.18
N GLU A 186 -1.49 22.54 18.95
CA GLU A 186 -1.32 22.74 20.38
C GLU A 186 0.10 23.22 20.68
N TYR A 187 0.23 24.19 21.57
CA TYR A 187 1.50 24.62 22.12
C TYR A 187 1.96 23.64 23.20
N HIS A 188 3.14 23.03 23.03
CA HIS A 188 3.64 22.00 23.93
C HIS A 188 4.61 22.56 24.99
N SER A 189 5.71 23.18 24.55
CA SER A 189 6.77 23.63 25.45
C SER A 189 7.71 24.64 24.81
N PHE A 190 8.30 25.49 25.64
CA PHE A 190 9.39 26.37 25.26
C PHE A 190 10.74 25.78 25.68
N LEU A 191 11.66 25.66 24.74
CA LEU A 191 13.02 25.19 24.94
C LEU A 191 13.96 26.38 24.87
N LYS A 192 14.55 26.74 26.02
CA LYS A 192 15.57 27.80 26.09
C LYS A 192 16.83 27.38 25.34
N ASP A 193 17.49 28.32 24.68
CA ASP A 193 18.80 28.08 24.05
C ASP A 193 19.92 28.02 25.10
N THR A 194 19.71 28.61 26.28
CA THR A 194 20.68 28.60 27.39
C THR A 194 20.35 27.51 28.40
N LEU A 195 21.38 26.99 29.06
CA LEU A 195 21.26 26.04 30.18
C LEU A 195 21.09 26.75 31.54
N VAL A 196 20.91 28.07 31.56
CA VAL A 196 20.79 28.84 32.80
C VAL A 196 19.41 28.58 33.41
N ILE A 197 19.42 28.09 34.65
CA ILE A 197 18.20 27.82 35.43
C ILE A 197 17.91 29.07 36.27
N GLY A 198 16.81 29.76 35.97
CA GLY A 198 16.39 31.01 36.62
C GLY A 198 15.50 31.85 35.70
N ARG A 199 14.79 32.83 36.27
CA ARG A 199 13.96 33.78 35.49
C ARG A 199 14.87 34.85 34.89
N GLN A 200 15.03 34.83 33.57
CA GLN A 200 15.63 35.92 32.82
C GLN A 200 14.50 36.71 32.14
N ASN A 201 14.69 38.00 31.89
CA ASN A 201 13.64 38.82 31.25
C ASN A 201 13.55 38.61 29.73
N ASP A 202 14.62 38.11 29.10
CA ASP A 202 14.75 37.91 27.65
C ASP A 202 15.10 36.45 27.35
N GLU A 203 14.19 35.54 27.67
CA GLU A 203 14.40 34.12 27.41
C GLU A 203 14.24 33.85 25.92
N VAL A 204 15.36 33.65 25.23
CA VAL A 204 15.41 33.28 23.82
C VAL A 204 15.43 31.76 23.69
N GLY A 205 14.61 31.22 22.79
CA GLY A 205 14.50 29.79 22.62
C GLY A 205 13.63 29.36 21.44
N ARG A 206 13.29 28.08 21.43
CA ARG A 206 12.48 27.41 20.43
C ARG A 206 11.16 26.98 21.03
N HIS A 207 10.07 27.31 20.36
CA HIS A 207 8.72 26.92 20.72
C HIS A 207 8.40 25.60 20.03
N THR A 208 7.90 24.65 20.80
CA THR A 208 7.50 23.32 20.33
C THR A 208 5.99 23.26 20.28
N TYR A 209 5.47 22.85 19.13
CA TYR A 209 4.05 22.67 18.87
C TYR A 209 3.77 21.20 18.56
N ARG A 210 2.64 20.70 19.04
CA ARG A 210 2.08 19.40 18.67
C ARG A 210 0.94 19.64 17.68
N ILE A 211 1.04 19.05 16.51
CA ILE A 211 0.03 19.18 15.46
C ILE A 211 -0.64 17.84 15.34
N THR A 212 -1.96 17.81 15.46
CA THR A 212 -2.76 16.59 15.28
C THR A 212 -3.67 16.80 14.09
N ALA A 213 -3.59 15.90 13.13
CA ALA A 213 -4.37 15.95 11.90
C ALA A 213 -5.20 14.69 11.73
N ARG A 214 -6.36 14.85 11.12
CA ARG A 214 -7.28 13.78 10.77
C ARG A 214 -7.62 13.87 9.29
N GLY A 215 -7.57 12.72 8.63
CA GLY A 215 -8.07 12.53 7.28
C GLY A 215 -9.11 11.41 7.22
N THR A 216 -10.03 11.53 6.27
CA THR A 216 -10.98 10.47 5.91
C THR A 216 -10.71 10.02 4.47
N GLY A 217 -11.02 8.77 4.15
CA GLY A 217 -10.90 8.21 2.80
C GLY A 217 -12.12 8.52 1.92
N GLY A 218 -12.38 7.65 0.95
CA GLY A 218 -13.60 7.68 0.13
C GLY A 218 -14.88 7.42 0.93
N SER A 219 -14.74 6.85 2.12
CA SER A 219 -15.78 6.67 3.14
C SER A 219 -15.41 7.40 4.43
N ASP A 220 -16.42 7.73 5.26
CA ASP A 220 -16.21 8.32 6.59
C ASP A 220 -15.68 7.27 7.60
N ASP A 221 -15.76 5.98 7.27
CA ASP A 221 -15.29 4.86 8.10
C ASP A 221 -13.78 4.66 8.02
N ALA A 222 -13.20 4.91 6.84
CA ALA A 222 -11.76 4.90 6.66
C ALA A 222 -11.18 6.22 7.19
N GLN A 223 -10.54 6.16 8.36
CA GLN A 223 -9.95 7.33 9.01
C GLN A 223 -8.50 7.10 9.41
N ALA A 224 -7.70 8.14 9.26
CA ALA A 224 -6.32 8.19 9.72
C ALA A 224 -6.12 9.43 10.60
N ILE A 225 -5.44 9.25 11.73
CA ILE A 225 -5.06 10.32 12.64
C ILE A 225 -3.54 10.32 12.74
N LEU A 226 -2.94 11.45 12.43
CA LEU A 226 -1.49 11.66 12.45
C LEU A 226 -1.15 12.74 13.46
N GLN A 227 0.00 12.60 14.09
CA GLN A 227 0.51 13.58 15.04
C GLN A 227 1.98 13.84 14.77
N THR A 228 2.34 15.11 14.66
CA THR A 228 3.74 15.56 14.55
C THR A 228 4.07 16.58 15.60
N THR A 229 5.36 16.78 15.80
CA THR A 229 5.89 17.82 16.68
C THR A 229 6.74 18.76 15.85
N TYR A 230 6.32 20.02 15.76
CA TYR A 230 6.99 21.05 15.00
C TYR A 230 7.66 22.03 15.94
N THR A 231 8.96 22.25 15.77
CA THR A 231 9.73 23.16 16.63
C THR A 231 10.23 24.33 15.82
N ARG A 232 9.97 25.55 16.28
CA ARG A 232 10.35 26.77 15.59
C ARG A 232 10.84 27.85 16.56
N ARG A 233 11.76 28.69 16.08
CA ARG A 233 12.13 29.96 16.70
C ARG A 233 11.45 31.10 15.94
N PHE A 234 10.91 32.07 16.69
CA PHE A 234 10.36 33.32 16.18
C PHE A 234 11.37 34.45 16.36
#